data_AF-A0A091NJB2-F1
#
_entry.id   AF-A0A091NJB2-F1
#
_cell.length_a   1.000
_cell.length_b   1.000
_cell.length_c   1.000
_cell.angle_alpha   90.00
_cell.angle_beta   90.00
_cell.angle_gamma   90.00
#
_symmetry.space_group_name_H-M   'P 1'
#
loop_
_entity.id
_entity.type
_entity.pdbx_description
1 polymer ?
#
loop_
_entity_poly.entity_id
_entity_poly.type
_entity_poly.pdbx_seq_one_letter_code
_entity_poly.pdbx_strand_id
1 'polypeptide(L)'
;RRRKARQAKARRIAPPPGVSIRPIVRCPTIRYHKKVRAGRGFSLEELKLAGINKKFARTIGISVDPRRRNKSTESLQANVQRLKEYRSKLILFPRKPAMPKKGDSSAEELKMATQLTGPVMPIKNVFKREKARVITEDEKNF
;
A
#
# COMPACT_ATOMS: atom_id res chain seq x y z
N ARG A 1 3.81 -21.14 20.77
CA ARG A 1 4.79 -20.03 20.87
C ARG A 1 4.52 -18.85 19.92
N ARG A 2 4.68 -18.96 18.58
CA ARG A 2 4.55 -17.82 17.63
C ARG A 2 3.17 -17.12 17.65
N ARG A 3 2.06 -17.86 17.76
CA ARG A 3 0.69 -17.31 17.84
C ARG A 3 0.50 -16.40 19.05
N LYS A 4 0.83 -16.88 20.26
CA LYS A 4 0.72 -16.12 21.52
C LYS A 4 1.53 -14.81 21.45
N ALA A 5 2.76 -14.86 20.91
CA ALA A 5 3.59 -13.66 20.74
C ALA A 5 2.96 -12.64 19.77
N ARG A 6 2.35 -13.09 18.66
CA ARG A 6 1.62 -12.20 17.73
C ARG A 6 0.38 -11.57 18.38
N GLN A 7 -0.38 -12.33 19.17
CA GLN A 7 -1.54 -11.82 19.91
C GLN A 7 -1.12 -10.79 20.97
N ALA A 8 -0.03 -11.04 21.69
CA ALA A 8 0.53 -10.08 22.65
C ALA A 8 0.99 -8.79 21.94
N LYS A 9 1.68 -8.91 20.80
CA LYS A 9 2.10 -7.75 19.98
C LYS A 9 0.89 -6.95 19.47
N ALA A 10 -0.16 -7.62 19.00
CA ALA A 10 -1.36 -6.96 18.47
C ALA A 10 -2.07 -6.14 19.55
N ARG A 11 -2.26 -6.70 20.75
CA ARG A 11 -2.83 -6.00 21.91
C ARG A 11 -2.00 -4.80 22.36
N ARG A 12 -0.66 -4.94 22.37
CA ARG A 12 0.25 -3.85 22.78
C ARG A 12 0.22 -2.64 21.85
N ILE A 13 0.02 -2.86 20.56
CA ILE A 13 0.13 -1.81 19.53
C ILE A 13 -1.24 -1.24 19.14
N ALA A 14 -2.35 -1.84 19.57
CA ALA A 14 -3.70 -1.37 19.23
C ALA A 14 -3.87 0.14 19.49
N PRO A 15 -4.55 0.89 18.60
CA PRO A 15 -5.39 0.45 17.48
C PRO A 15 -4.71 0.05 16.13
N PRO A 16 -3.49 0.50 15.74
CA PRO A 16 -2.98 0.23 14.39
C PRO A 16 -2.77 -1.26 14.05
N PRO A 17 -2.84 -1.61 12.75
CA PRO A 17 -2.48 -2.94 12.29
C PRO A 17 -0.98 -3.19 12.54
N GLY A 18 -0.64 -4.39 13.03
CA GLY A 18 0.74 -4.75 13.37
C GLY A 18 1.70 -4.90 12.17
N VAL A 19 1.26 -4.54 10.96
CA VAL A 19 1.98 -4.64 9.68
C VAL A 19 1.84 -3.34 8.88
N SER A 20 2.95 -2.86 8.32
CA SER A 20 2.99 -1.69 7.45
C SER A 20 2.56 -2.03 6.02
N ILE A 21 1.96 -1.06 5.31
CA ILE A 21 1.61 -1.23 3.90
C ILE A 21 2.89 -1.36 3.05
N ARG A 22 2.82 -2.23 2.03
CA ARG A 22 3.89 -2.53 1.07
C ARG A 22 3.45 -2.17 -0.35
N PRO A 23 4.40 -1.80 -1.24
CA PRO A 23 4.11 -1.46 -2.62
C PRO A 23 3.82 -2.70 -3.47
N ILE A 24 3.20 -2.46 -4.61
CA ILE A 24 2.97 -3.41 -5.70
C ILE A 24 4.26 -3.52 -6.51
N VAL A 25 4.81 -4.72 -6.61
CA VAL A 25 6.09 -4.98 -7.30
C VAL A 25 5.97 -6.20 -8.20
N ARG A 26 6.46 -6.10 -9.44
CA ARG A 26 6.61 -7.25 -10.35
C ARG A 26 7.81 -8.10 -9.97
N CYS A 27 7.72 -9.40 -10.20
CA CYS A 27 8.86 -10.30 -10.03
C CYS A 27 9.91 -10.10 -11.16
N PRO A 28 11.21 -10.30 -10.88
CA PRO A 28 12.27 -9.84 -11.77
C PRO A 28 12.57 -10.75 -12.98
N THR A 29 12.29 -12.06 -12.91
CA THR A 29 12.70 -13.01 -13.95
C THR A 29 11.62 -13.24 -15.00
N ILE A 30 12.03 -13.64 -16.21
CA ILE A 30 11.10 -13.97 -17.32
C ILE A 30 10.08 -15.03 -16.87
N ARG A 31 10.47 -16.01 -16.06
CA ARG A 31 9.54 -17.01 -15.52
C ARG A 31 8.42 -16.41 -14.65
N TYR A 32 8.68 -15.31 -13.95
CA TYR A 32 7.77 -14.77 -12.92
C TYR A 32 7.27 -13.36 -13.17
N HIS A 33 7.72 -12.64 -14.21
CA HIS A 33 7.36 -11.23 -14.46
C HIS A 33 5.86 -10.98 -14.66
N LYS A 34 5.08 -12.02 -14.97
CA LYS A 34 3.61 -11.98 -15.03
C LYS A 34 2.94 -11.94 -13.65
N LYS A 35 3.66 -12.28 -12.58
CA LYS A 35 3.17 -12.27 -11.19
C LYS A 35 3.53 -10.96 -10.50
N VAL A 36 2.61 -10.48 -9.68
CA VAL A 36 2.79 -9.31 -8.82
C VAL A 36 2.84 -9.76 -7.35
N ARG A 37 3.62 -9.05 -6.53
CA ARG A 37 3.82 -9.35 -5.11
C ARG A 37 3.95 -8.09 -4.28
N ALA A 38 3.88 -8.25 -2.96
CA ALA A 38 4.26 -7.21 -2.01
C ALA A 38 5.79 -7.01 -2.01
N GLY A 39 6.22 -5.76 -2.24
CA GLY A 39 7.62 -5.36 -2.16
C GLY A 39 8.14 -5.17 -0.73
N ARG A 40 9.36 -4.65 -0.61
CA ARG A 40 9.96 -4.27 0.69
C ARG A 40 9.39 -2.93 1.20
N GLY A 41 9.34 -1.92 0.34
CA GLY A 41 8.88 -0.57 0.68
C GLY A 41 8.76 0.35 -0.55
N PHE A 42 7.99 1.42 -0.39
CA PHE A 42 7.78 2.46 -1.40
C PHE A 42 9.10 3.19 -1.69
N SER A 43 9.28 3.58 -2.95
CA SER A 43 10.46 4.33 -3.38
C SER A 43 10.33 5.79 -2.96
N LEU A 44 11.44 6.53 -2.95
CA LEU A 44 11.42 7.95 -2.59
C LEU A 44 10.64 8.79 -3.60
N GLU A 45 10.67 8.40 -4.88
CA GLU A 45 9.97 9.07 -5.96
C GLU A 45 8.45 8.91 -5.85
N GLU A 46 7.97 7.69 -5.55
CA GLU A 46 6.54 7.44 -5.30
C GLU A 46 6.02 8.28 -4.13
N LEU A 47 6.80 8.35 -3.04
CA LEU A 47 6.43 9.15 -1.87
C LEU A 47 6.40 10.64 -2.18
N LYS A 48 7.36 11.13 -2.98
CA LYS A 48 7.40 12.53 -3.42
C LYS A 48 6.16 12.88 -4.25
N LEU A 49 5.79 12.03 -5.22
CA LEU A 49 4.59 12.21 -6.04
C LEU A 49 3.28 12.08 -5.26
N ALA A 50 3.26 11.26 -4.21
CA ALA A 50 2.12 11.17 -3.30
C ALA A 50 2.06 12.31 -2.27
N GLY A 51 3.04 13.23 -2.23
CA GLY A 51 3.09 14.32 -1.26
C GLY A 51 3.35 13.85 0.18
N ILE A 52 4.12 12.78 0.36
CA ILE A 52 4.41 12.19 1.68
C ILE A 52 5.92 12.29 1.95
N ASN A 53 6.29 12.88 3.08
CA ASN A 53 7.69 12.92 3.51
C ASN A 53 8.15 11.53 3.97
N LYS A 54 9.33 11.07 3.52
CA LYS A 54 9.91 9.76 3.86
C LYS A 54 10.02 9.47 5.36
N LYS A 55 10.27 10.49 6.19
CA LYS A 55 10.37 10.32 7.65
C LYS A 55 8.98 10.12 8.26
N PHE A 56 8.01 10.92 7.82
CA PHE A 56 6.61 10.84 8.24
C PHE A 56 5.94 9.54 7.76
N ALA A 57 6.26 9.06 6.56
CA ALA A 57 5.75 7.81 6.02
C ALA A 57 5.94 6.63 7.00
N ARG A 58 7.13 6.53 7.63
CA ARG A 58 7.45 5.45 8.57
C ARG A 58 6.63 5.53 9.86
N THR A 59 6.23 6.72 10.31
CA THR A 59 5.43 6.90 11.53
C THR A 59 3.97 6.52 11.31
N ILE A 60 3.45 6.72 10.09
CA ILE A 60 2.06 6.38 9.72
C ILE A 60 1.89 4.97 9.14
N GLY A 61 2.89 4.10 9.32
CA GLY A 61 2.79 2.69 8.91
C GLY A 61 3.04 2.42 7.42
N ILE A 62 3.75 3.30 6.71
CA ILE A 62 4.19 3.09 5.32
C ILE A 62 5.64 2.58 5.31
N SER A 63 5.88 1.45 4.64
CA SER A 63 7.24 0.91 4.47
C SER A 63 8.00 1.68 3.41
N VAL A 64 9.25 2.08 3.67
CA VAL A 64 10.08 2.85 2.72
C VAL A 64 11.33 2.04 2.35
N ASP A 65 11.66 1.97 1.06
CA ASP A 65 12.92 1.38 0.55
C ASP A 65 13.66 2.39 -0.35
N PRO A 66 14.63 3.14 0.20
CA PRO A 66 15.39 4.13 -0.57
C PRO A 66 16.20 3.56 -1.73
N ARG A 67 16.45 2.25 -1.76
CA ARG A 67 17.31 1.61 -2.77
C ARG A 67 16.55 1.26 -4.06
N ARG A 68 15.21 1.24 -4.02
CA ARG A 68 14.41 0.86 -5.18
C ARG A 68 14.31 2.02 -6.16
N ARG A 69 14.61 1.73 -7.43
CA ARG A 69 14.47 2.66 -8.55
C ARG A 69 13.23 2.30 -9.37
N ASN A 70 12.53 3.30 -9.88
CA ASN A 70 11.44 3.10 -10.83
C ASN A 70 12.01 3.18 -12.25
N LYS A 71 11.54 2.29 -13.12
CA LYS A 71 11.90 2.27 -14.55
C LYS A 71 10.68 2.41 -15.46
N SER A 72 9.48 2.18 -14.92
CA SER A 72 8.24 2.24 -15.69
C SER A 72 7.25 3.19 -15.04
N THR A 73 6.53 3.95 -15.87
CA THR A 73 5.57 4.96 -15.42
C THR A 73 4.31 4.31 -14.85
N GLU A 74 3.88 3.16 -15.38
CA GLU A 74 2.67 2.48 -14.91
C GLU A 74 2.84 1.95 -13.48
N SER A 75 4.02 1.39 -13.17
CA SER A 75 4.30 0.89 -11.81
C SER A 75 4.38 2.03 -10.79
N LEU A 76 4.96 3.16 -11.20
CA LEU A 76 5.02 4.38 -10.41
C LEU A 76 3.62 4.90 -10.10
N GLN A 77 2.78 5.05 -11.13
CA GLN A 77 1.39 5.53 -10.97
C GLN A 77 0.56 4.58 -10.10
N ALA A 78 0.66 3.26 -10.31
CA ALA A 78 -0.07 2.27 -9.50
C ALA A 78 0.29 2.36 -8.00
N ASN A 79 1.58 2.55 -7.68
CA ASN A 79 2.02 2.70 -6.29
C ASN A 79 1.66 4.06 -5.69
N VAL A 80 1.71 5.13 -6.47
CA VAL A 80 1.23 6.46 -6.03
C VAL A 80 -0.28 6.40 -5.72
N GLN A 81 -1.07 5.78 -6.59
CA GLN A 81 -2.51 5.60 -6.37
C GLN A 81 -2.77 4.78 -5.10
N ARG A 82 -1.99 3.72 -4.88
CA ARG A 82 -2.05 2.91 -3.66
C ARG A 82 -1.72 3.72 -2.39
N LEU A 83 -0.76 4.66 -2.46
CA LEU A 83 -0.46 5.55 -1.33
C LEU A 83 -1.60 6.54 -1.06
N LYS A 84 -2.21 7.09 -2.11
CA LYS A 84 -3.38 7.98 -1.99
C LYS A 84 -4.57 7.25 -1.37
N GLU A 85 -4.86 6.04 -1.83
CA GLU A 85 -5.94 5.20 -1.28
C GLU A 85 -5.65 4.76 0.16
N TYR A 86 -4.40 4.46 0.51
CA TYR A 86 -4.05 4.19 1.91
C TYR A 86 -4.26 5.42 2.79
N ARG A 87 -3.87 6.61 2.30
CA ARG A 87 -4.01 7.87 3.04
C ARG A 87 -5.48 8.24 3.28
N SER A 88 -6.38 7.99 2.33
CA SER A 88 -7.82 8.25 2.53
C SER A 88 -8.47 7.30 3.53
N LYS A 89 -7.92 6.09 3.71
CA LYS A 89 -8.40 5.10 4.67
C LYS A 89 -7.70 5.18 6.04
N LEU A 90 -6.71 6.05 6.19
CA LEU A 90 -5.90 6.15 7.40
C LEU A 90 -6.62 7.04 8.43
N ILE A 91 -6.92 6.47 9.59
CA ILE A 91 -7.37 7.22 10.77
C ILE A 91 -6.13 7.62 11.57
N LEU A 92 -5.85 8.92 11.67
CA LEU A 92 -4.67 9.43 12.38
C LEU A 92 -5.07 9.97 13.76
N PHE A 93 -4.55 9.34 14.81
CA PHE A 93 -4.85 9.74 16.17
C PHE A 93 -4.07 11.00 16.56
N PRO A 94 -4.71 11.99 17.22
CA PRO A 94 -4.02 13.16 17.74
C PRO A 94 -3.04 12.74 18.84
N ARG A 95 -1.85 13.37 18.87
CA ARG A 95 -0.84 13.10 19.92
C ARG A 95 -1.32 13.52 21.31
N LYS A 96 -2.15 14.56 21.38
CA LYS A 96 -2.82 15.03 22.60
C LYS A 96 -4.32 15.05 22.32
N PRO A 97 -5.14 14.24 23.01
CA PRO A 97 -6.58 14.12 22.70
C PRO A 97 -7.34 15.43 22.91
N ALA A 98 -6.93 16.25 23.88
CA ALA A 98 -7.55 17.56 24.14
C ALA A 98 -7.17 18.65 23.12
N MET A 99 -6.12 18.46 22.33
CA MET A 99 -5.62 19.45 21.36
C MET A 99 -5.32 18.76 20.02
N PRO A 100 -6.36 18.41 19.24
CA PRO A 100 -6.19 17.86 17.91
C PRO A 100 -5.57 18.90 16.96
N LYS A 101 -4.70 18.44 16.06
CA LYS A 101 -4.01 19.26 15.06
C LYS A 101 -4.55 18.99 13.67
N LYS A 102 -4.17 19.86 12.73
CA LYS A 102 -4.48 19.70 11.30
C LYS A 102 -3.95 18.36 10.78
N GLY A 103 -4.87 17.51 10.31
CA GLY A 103 -4.56 16.19 9.77
C GLY A 103 -4.82 15.03 10.73
N ASP A 104 -5.21 15.32 11.98
CA ASP A 104 -5.76 14.32 12.88
C ASP A 104 -7.22 14.03 12.53
N SER A 105 -7.67 12.82 12.85
CA SER A 105 -9.03 12.33 12.62
C SER A 105 -10.04 12.93 13.61
N SER A 106 -11.31 12.98 13.20
CA SER A 106 -12.41 13.45 14.04
C SER A 106 -12.70 12.46 15.18
N ALA A 107 -13.32 12.92 16.27
CA ALA A 107 -13.64 12.06 17.41
C ALA A 107 -14.56 10.86 17.05
N GLU A 108 -15.37 11.00 16.01
CA GLU A 108 -16.24 9.94 15.48
C GLU A 108 -15.42 8.84 14.79
N GLU A 109 -14.46 9.22 13.93
CA GLU A 109 -13.54 8.29 13.29
C GLU A 109 -12.69 7.54 14.31
N LEU A 110 -12.25 8.20 15.37
CA LEU A 110 -11.47 7.58 16.44
C LEU A 110 -12.25 6.46 17.15
N LYS A 111 -13.57 6.60 17.32
CA LYS A 111 -14.43 5.56 17.92
C LYS A 111 -14.65 4.38 16.98
N MET A 112 -14.71 4.64 15.67
CA MET A 112 -14.83 3.60 14.64
C MET A 112 -13.52 2.83 14.39
N ALA A 113 -12.39 3.35 14.88
CA ALA A 113 -11.09 2.76 14.64
C ALA A 113 -10.98 1.35 15.25
N THR A 114 -10.96 0.34 14.39
CA THR A 114 -10.75 -1.06 14.76
C THR A 114 -9.45 -1.58 14.18
N GLN A 115 -8.83 -2.54 14.88
CA GLN A 115 -7.59 -3.14 14.40
C GLN A 115 -7.88 -4.09 13.23
N LEU A 116 -7.33 -3.79 12.05
CA LEU A 116 -7.42 -4.68 10.90
C LEU A 116 -6.62 -5.97 11.14
N THR A 117 -7.27 -7.12 10.98
CA THR A 117 -6.63 -8.44 10.97
C THR A 117 -6.12 -8.79 9.57
N GLY A 118 -4.85 -9.20 9.46
CA GLY A 118 -4.26 -9.63 8.19
C GLY A 118 -3.45 -8.53 7.48
N PRO A 119 -3.10 -8.72 6.19
CA PRO A 119 -2.33 -7.74 5.44
C PRO A 119 -3.19 -6.52 5.08
N VAL A 120 -2.65 -5.32 5.34
CA VAL A 120 -3.27 -4.05 4.93
C VAL A 120 -3.29 -3.96 3.40
N MET A 121 -4.49 -3.81 2.83
CA MET A 121 -4.75 -3.72 1.38
C MET A 121 -4.07 -4.84 0.59
N PRO A 122 -4.54 -6.10 0.66
CA PRO A 122 -3.87 -7.24 0.02
C PRO A 122 -3.73 -7.03 -1.49
N ILE A 123 -2.54 -7.34 -2.01
CA ILE A 123 -2.25 -7.24 -3.45
C ILE A 123 -2.79 -8.50 -4.12
N LYS A 124 -3.66 -8.32 -5.11
CA LYS A 124 -4.23 -9.39 -5.91
C LYS A 124 -3.70 -9.28 -7.35
N ASN A 125 -3.46 -10.43 -7.98
CA ASN A 125 -3.18 -10.48 -9.42
C ASN A 125 -4.51 -10.38 -10.14
N VAL A 126 -4.75 -9.24 -10.79
CA VAL A 126 -5.97 -8.99 -11.57
C VAL A 126 -5.66 -9.21 -13.05
N PHE A 127 -6.53 -9.96 -13.73
CA PHE A 127 -6.46 -10.17 -15.16
C PHE A 127 -7.65 -9.45 -15.81
N LYS A 128 -7.37 -8.59 -16.79
CA LYS A 128 -8.41 -7.97 -17.60
C LYS A 128 -8.92 -9.02 -18.59
N ARG A 129 -10.22 -9.31 -18.56
CA ARG A 129 -10.85 -10.15 -19.58
C ARG A 129 -11.07 -9.32 -20.83
N GLU A 130 -10.48 -9.75 -21.94
CA GLU A 130 -10.70 -9.13 -23.24
C GLU A 130 -12.03 -9.60 -23.84
N LYS A 131 -12.67 -8.74 -24.62
CA LYS A 131 -13.90 -9.09 -25.33
C LYS A 131 -13.54 -9.75 -26.66
N ALA A 132 -14.38 -10.67 -27.13
CA ALA A 132 -14.26 -11.19 -28.48
C ALA A 132 -14.35 -10.05 -29.50
N ARG A 133 -13.42 -10.02 -30.45
CA ARG A 133 -13.35 -9.03 -31.53
C ARG A 133 -13.07 -9.75 -32.85
N VAL A 134 -13.55 -9.18 -33.95
CA VAL A 134 -13.26 -9.70 -35.30
C VAL A 134 -11.78 -9.46 -35.60
N ILE A 135 -11.13 -10.45 -36.22
CA ILE A 135 -9.72 -10.39 -36.63
C ILE A 135 -9.58 -9.41 -37.79
N THR A 136 -8.65 -8.46 -37.69
CA THR A 136 -8.38 -7.49 -38.77
C THR A 136 -7.61 -8.13 -39.93
N GLU A 137 -7.64 -7.53 -41.13
CA GLU A 137 -6.87 -8.07 -42.27
C GLU A 137 -5.36 -8.06 -41.99
N ASP A 138 -4.85 -7.04 -41.30
CA ASP A 138 -3.45 -6.98 -40.86
C ASP A 138 -3.07 -8.16 -39.94
N GLU A 139 -3.96 -8.55 -39.02
CA GLU A 139 -3.73 -9.69 -38.12
C GLU A 139 -3.81 -11.04 -38.84
N LYS A 140 -4.47 -11.11 -40.01
CA LYS A 140 -4.51 -12.33 -40.85
C LYS A 140 -3.28 -12.49 -41.73
N ASN A 141 -2.68 -11.38 -42.16
CA ASN A 141 -1.56 -11.34 -43.08
C ASN A 141 -0.18 -11.22 -42.38
N PHE A 142 -0.16 -11.25 -41.04
CA PHE A 142 1.05 -11.16 -40.20
C PHE A 142 1.63 -12.53 -39.87
#